data_AF-A0A9C9YWC8-F1
#
_entry.id   AF-A0A9C9YWC8-F1
#
_cell.length_a   1.000
_cell.length_b   1.000
_cell.length_c   1.000
_cell.angle_alpha   90.00
_cell.angle_beta   90.00
_cell.angle_gamma   90.00
#
_symmetry.space_group_name_H-M   'P 1'
#
loop_
_entity.id
_entity.type
_entity.pdbx_description
1 polymer ?
#
loop_
_entity_poly.entity_id
_entity_poly.type
_entity_poly.pdbx_seq_one_letter_code
_entity_poly.pdbx_strand_id
1 'polypeptide(L)'
;MGRRITYLLSRYPAVSHTFFLTEIRALRRQGFAVDVISINDCDRPAEQLTRAEREEQQAAFYLKSAGAAAILAALWRALSSAPLRFLRAAGYAARLSR
;
A
#
# COMPACT_ATOMS: atom_id res chain seq x y z
N MET A 1 -12.53 -8.82 -18.84
CA MET A 1 -11.30 -8.33 -18.19
C MET A 1 -11.71 -7.27 -17.16
N GLY A 2 -11.76 -7.63 -15.88
CA GLY A 2 -12.14 -6.68 -14.83
C GLY A 2 -11.10 -5.58 -14.68
N ARG A 3 -11.52 -4.31 -14.67
CA ARG A 3 -10.62 -3.17 -14.46
C ARG A 3 -10.08 -3.23 -13.02
N ARG A 4 -8.75 -3.24 -12.87
CA ARG A 4 -8.07 -3.31 -11.59
C ARG A 4 -7.53 -1.93 -11.22
N ILE A 5 -7.76 -1.51 -9.99
CA ILE A 5 -7.33 -0.21 -9.46
C ILE A 5 -6.52 -0.47 -8.18
N THR A 6 -5.36 0.16 -8.07
CA THR A 6 -4.52 0.05 -6.88
C THR A 6 -4.43 1.42 -6.21
N TYR A 7 -4.85 1.50 -4.95
CA TYR A 7 -4.72 2.67 -4.10
C TYR A 7 -3.44 2.58 -3.28
N LEU A 8 -2.56 3.57 -3.40
CA LEU A 8 -1.42 3.75 -2.52
C LEU A 8 -1.74 4.89 -1.55
N LEU A 9 -1.89 4.56 -0.27
CA LEU A 9 -2.28 5.50 0.77
C LEU A 9 -1.16 5.60 1.82
N SER A 10 -0.91 6.82 2.33
CA SER A 10 0.07 7.00 3.40
C SER A 10 -0.30 6.22 4.66
N ARG A 11 -1.59 6.20 5.01
CA ARG A 11 -2.11 5.45 6.16
C ARG A 11 -3.55 5.01 5.89
N TYR A 12 -3.89 3.76 6.17
CA TYR A 12 -5.24 3.24 5.99
C TYR A 12 -5.48 1.99 6.84
N PRO A 13 -6.67 1.81 7.45
CA PRO A 13 -7.70 2.83 7.67
C PRO A 13 -7.23 3.90 8.67
N ALA A 14 -7.78 5.12 8.57
CA ALA A 14 -7.53 6.21 9.52
C ALA A 14 -8.85 6.91 9.90
N VAL A 15 -8.93 7.54 11.08
CA VAL A 15 -10.16 8.20 11.61
C VAL A 15 -10.78 9.15 10.58
N SER A 16 -9.96 9.85 9.81
CA SER A 16 -10.40 10.85 8.82
C SER A 16 -10.72 10.26 7.44
N HIS A 17 -10.57 8.94 7.23
CA HIS A 17 -10.65 8.29 5.92
C HIS A 17 -11.99 7.61 5.62
N THR A 18 -13.10 8.16 6.11
CA THR A 18 -14.44 7.73 5.71
C THR A 18 -14.68 7.89 4.20
N PHE A 19 -14.04 8.87 3.57
CA PHE A 19 -14.08 9.06 2.11
C PHE A 19 -13.51 7.86 1.35
N PHE A 20 -12.25 7.48 1.63
CA PHE A 20 -11.60 6.34 0.95
C PHE A 20 -12.33 5.03 1.21
N LEU A 21 -12.80 4.82 2.45
CA LEU A 21 -13.57 3.64 2.81
C LEU A 21 -14.84 3.51 1.97
N THR A 22 -15.57 4.62 1.80
CA THR A 22 -16.83 4.64 1.03
C THR A 22 -16.56 4.44 -0.46
N GLU A 23 -15.54 5.11 -0.99
CA GLU A 23 -15.11 5.03 -2.39
C GLU A 23 -14.67 3.61 -2.77
N ILE A 24 -13.73 3.02 -2.02
CA ILE A 24 -13.20 1.67 -2.27
C ILE A 24 -14.34 0.65 -2.26
N ARG A 25 -15.25 0.75 -1.29
CA ARG A 25 -16.43 -0.13 -1.22
C ARG A 25 -17.37 0.09 -2.39
N ALA A 26 -17.59 1.33 -2.83
CA ALA A 26 -18.43 1.62 -3.99
C ALA A 26 -17.84 1.03 -5.28
N LEU A 27 -16.54 1.19 -5.50
CA LEU A 27 -15.83 0.61 -6.64
C LEU A 27 -15.89 -0.92 -6.63
N ARG A 28 -15.68 -1.56 -5.46
CA ARG A 28 -15.82 -3.02 -5.35
C ARG A 28 -17.23 -3.50 -5.65
N ARG A 29 -18.28 -2.78 -5.20
CA ARG A 29 -19.68 -3.07 -5.55
C ARG A 29 -19.97 -2.94 -7.04
N GLN A 30 -19.27 -2.04 -7.73
CA GLN A 30 -19.35 -1.90 -9.19
C GLN A 30 -18.56 -2.97 -9.96
N GLY A 31 -17.91 -3.91 -9.26
CA GLY A 31 -17.18 -5.02 -9.86
C GLY A 31 -15.71 -4.72 -10.20
N PHE A 32 -15.15 -3.60 -9.70
CA PHE A 32 -13.72 -3.34 -9.82
C PHE A 32 -12.92 -4.20 -8.83
N ALA A 33 -11.79 -4.71 -9.30
CA ALA A 33 -10.78 -5.31 -8.41
C ALA A 33 -9.95 -4.18 -7.79
N VAL A 34 -10.15 -3.90 -6.51
CA VAL A 34 -9.47 -2.80 -5.81
C VAL A 34 -8.46 -3.34 -4.81
N ASP A 35 -7.18 -3.07 -5.06
CA ASP A 35 -6.10 -3.31 -4.10
C ASP A 35 -5.80 -2.05 -3.32
N VAL A 36 -5.52 -2.21 -2.03
CA VAL A 36 -5.14 -1.10 -1.16
C VAL A 36 -3.77 -1.40 -0.57
N ILE A 37 -2.83 -0.48 -0.76
CA ILE A 37 -1.50 -0.51 -0.20
C ILE A 37 -1.39 0.66 0.77
N SER A 38 -1.21 0.38 2.05
CA SER A 38 -0.96 1.38 3.09
C SER A 38 0.53 1.45 3.39
N ILE A 39 1.12 2.65 3.39
CA ILE A 39 2.53 2.84 3.71
C ILE A 39 2.76 2.61 5.22
N ASN A 40 1.93 3.22 6.07
CA ASN A 40 1.99 3.10 7.52
C ASN A 40 0.89 2.16 8.05
N ASP A 41 1.10 1.62 9.25
CA ASP A 41 0.09 0.87 10.00
C ASP A 41 -1.18 1.67 10.25
N CYS A 42 -2.27 0.97 10.58
CA CYS A 42 -3.50 1.60 11.05
C CYS A 42 -3.20 2.57 12.21
N ASP A 43 -3.92 3.70 12.27
CA ASP A 43 -3.74 4.69 13.34
C ASP A 43 -4.27 4.24 14.71
N ARG A 44 -5.09 3.19 14.72
CA ARG A 44 -5.85 2.72 15.88
C ARG A 44 -5.79 1.21 15.98
N PRO A 45 -5.89 0.66 17.21
CA PRO A 45 -5.98 -0.76 17.42
C PRO A 45 -7.31 -1.32 16.89
N ALA A 46 -7.30 -2.59 16.52
CA ALA A 46 -8.42 -3.24 15.83
C ALA A 46 -9.73 -3.20 16.64
N GLU A 47 -9.66 -3.16 17.98
CA GLU A 47 -10.86 -3.08 18.82
C GLU A 47 -11.66 -1.79 18.60
N GLN A 48 -10.99 -0.69 18.24
CA GLN A 48 -11.60 0.63 18.02
C GLN A 48 -12.10 0.83 16.58
N LEU A 49 -11.84 -0.12 15.70
CA LEU A 49 -12.31 -0.09 14.32
C LEU A 49 -13.71 -0.66 14.22
N THR A 50 -14.54 -0.03 13.39
CA THR A 50 -15.82 -0.60 12.96
C THR A 50 -15.58 -1.92 12.21
N ARG A 51 -16.60 -2.78 12.15
CA ARG A 51 -16.52 -4.04 11.38
C ARG A 51 -16.08 -3.80 9.93
N ALA A 52 -16.60 -2.75 9.32
CA ALA A 52 -16.28 -2.33 7.98
C ALA A 52 -14.80 -1.96 7.81
N GLU A 53 -14.22 -1.20 8.75
CA GLU A 53 -12.80 -0.85 8.74
C GLU A 53 -11.89 -2.06 8.99
N ARG A 54 -12.28 -3.01 9.83
CA ARG A 54 -11.50 -4.23 10.09
C ARG A 54 -11.37 -5.12 8.84
N GLU A 55 -12.47 -5.29 8.11
CA GLU A 55 -12.47 -6.04 6.84
C GLU A 55 -11.49 -5.42 5.83
N GLU A 56 -11.44 -4.10 5.77
CA GLU A 56 -10.51 -3.36 4.89
C GLU A 56 -9.07 -3.40 5.40
N GLN A 57 -8.86 -3.32 6.71
CA GLN A 57 -7.54 -3.48 7.33
C GLN A 57 -6.94 -4.85 6.97
N GLN A 58 -7.74 -5.91 7.03
CA GLN A 58 -7.30 -7.27 6.68
C GLN A 58 -7.01 -7.44 5.18
N ALA A 59 -7.74 -6.70 4.32
CA ALA A 59 -7.55 -6.74 2.88
C ALA A 59 -6.40 -5.83 2.39
N ALA A 60 -5.98 -4.85 3.20
CA ALA A 60 -4.94 -3.91 2.83
C ALA A 60 -3.54 -4.50 3.04
N PHE A 61 -2.64 -4.21 2.11
CA PHE A 61 -1.24 -4.56 2.22
C PHE A 61 -0.47 -3.44 2.93
N TYR A 62 0.18 -3.74 4.04
CA TYR A 62 0.96 -2.78 4.81
C TYR A 62 2.45 -2.83 4.44
N LEU A 63 2.96 -1.75 3.86
CA LEU A 63 4.30 -1.72 3.29
C LEU A 63 5.40 -1.76 4.36
N LYS A 64 5.27 -0.95 5.43
CA LYS A 64 6.27 -0.95 6.52
C LYS A 64 6.24 -2.24 7.34
N SER A 65 5.08 -2.87 7.45
CA SER A 65 4.85 -4.08 8.24
C SER A 65 5.23 -5.36 7.48
N ALA A 66 5.47 -5.27 6.17
CA ALA A 66 6.05 -6.35 5.38
C ALA A 66 7.45 -6.77 5.86
N GLY A 67 8.12 -5.93 6.66
CA GLY A 67 9.39 -6.22 7.31
C GLY A 67 10.61 -6.04 6.40
N ALA A 68 11.79 -5.89 7.03
CA ALA A 68 13.04 -5.62 6.33
C ALA A 68 13.42 -6.71 5.31
N ALA A 69 13.09 -7.98 5.59
CA ALA A 69 13.38 -9.10 4.70
C ALA A 69 12.62 -9.01 3.37
N ALA A 70 11.33 -8.65 3.39
CA ALA A 70 10.54 -8.48 2.17
C ALA A 70 11.05 -7.30 1.34
N ILE A 71 11.45 -6.22 2.00
CA ILE A 71 12.05 -5.04 1.34
C ILE A 71 13.38 -5.43 0.68
N LEU A 72 14.28 -6.11 1.40
CA LEU A 72 15.54 -6.58 0.85
C LEU A 72 15.35 -7.53 -0.33
N ALA A 73 14.41 -8.47 -0.23
CA ALA A 73 14.07 -9.37 -1.32
C ALA A 73 13.56 -8.60 -2.55
N ALA A 74 12.71 -7.58 -2.36
CA ALA A 74 12.23 -6.73 -3.44
C ALA A 74 13.37 -5.92 -4.09
N LEU A 75 14.28 -5.36 -3.30
CA LEU A 75 15.47 -4.65 -3.79
C LEU A 75 16.38 -5.59 -4.59
N TRP A 76 16.64 -6.79 -4.08
CA TRP A 76 17.44 -7.80 -4.78
C TRP A 76 16.82 -8.19 -6.11
N ARG A 77 15.51 -8.38 -6.15
CA ARG A 77 14.77 -8.70 -7.38
C ARG A 77 14.79 -7.55 -8.40
N ALA A 78 14.72 -6.31 -7.92
CA ALA A 78 14.85 -5.13 -8.77
C ALA A 78 16.27 -4.99 -9.34
N LEU A 79 17.28 -5.27 -8.52
CA LEU A 79 18.69 -5.26 -8.93
C LEU A 79 18.99 -6.37 -9.96
N SER A 80 18.48 -7.59 -9.77
CA SER A 80 18.73 -8.71 -10.68
C SER A 80 17.97 -8.62 -12.00
N SER A 81 16.77 -8.01 -12.01
CA SER A 81 15.98 -7.83 -13.24
C SER A 81 16.44 -6.66 -14.09
N ALA A 82 16.95 -5.57 -13.50
CA ALA A 82 17.38 -4.39 -14.23
C ALA A 82 18.47 -3.58 -13.49
N PRO A 83 19.72 -4.06 -13.45
CA PRO A 83 20.77 -3.48 -12.60
C PRO A 83 21.07 -2.01 -12.93
N LEU A 84 21.14 -1.66 -14.21
CA LEU A 84 21.40 -0.28 -14.64
C LEU A 84 20.25 0.69 -14.29
N ARG A 85 18.99 0.22 -14.32
CA ARG A 85 17.82 1.03 -13.94
C ARG A 85 17.78 1.24 -12.43
N PHE A 86 18.10 0.19 -11.67
CA PHE A 86 18.21 0.26 -10.22
C PHE A 86 19.29 1.26 -9.78
N LEU A 87 20.50 1.17 -10.35
CA LEU A 87 21.60 2.10 -10.03
C LEU A 87 21.26 3.55 -10.40
N ARG A 88 20.58 3.78 -11.53
CA ARG A 88 20.09 5.11 -11.90
C ARG A 88 19.08 5.63 -10.88
N ALA A 89 18.08 4.81 -10.50
CA ALA A 89 17.09 5.19 -9.49
C ALA A 89 17.74 5.50 -8.14
N ALA A 90 18.73 4.70 -7.72
CA ALA A 90 19.51 4.96 -6.51
C ALA A 90 20.30 6.28 -6.58
N GLY A 91 20.93 6.57 -7.72
CA GLY A 91 21.62 7.84 -7.95
C GLY A 91 20.69 9.07 -7.90
N TYR A 92 19.47 8.94 -8.43
CA TYR A 92 18.44 9.97 -8.29
C TYR A 92 17.99 10.14 -6.84
N ALA A 93 17.74 9.05 -6.12
CA ALA A 93 17.34 9.10 -4.71
C ALA A 93 18.42 9.78 -3.85
N ALA A 94 19.69 9.44 -4.05
CA ALA A 94 20.82 10.05 -3.34
C ALA A 94 21.00 11.55 -3.63
N ARG A 95 20.58 12.02 -4.81
CA ARG A 95 20.53 13.44 -5.15
C ARG A 95 19.40 14.19 -4.46
N LEU A 96 18.26 13.53 -4.26
CA LEU A 96 17.08 14.11 -3.60
C LEU A 96 17.22 14.14 -2.07
N SER A 97 18.10 13.32 -1.51
CA SER A 97 18.40 13.28 -0.08
C SER A 97 19.42 14.33 0.38
N ARG A 98 19.89 15.19 -0.53
CA ARG A 98 20.70 16.39 -0.23
C ARG A 98 19.85 17.63 -0.41
#